data_AF-A0A124HVU5-F1
#
_entry.id   AF-A0A124HVU5-F1
#
_cell.length_a   1.000
_cell.length_b   1.000
_cell.length_c   1.000
_cell.angle_alpha   90.00
_cell.angle_beta   90.00
_cell.angle_gamma   90.00
#
_symmetry.space_group_name_H-M   'P 1'
#
loop_
_entity.id
_entity.type
_entity.pdbx_description
1 polymer ?
#
loop_
_entity_poly.entity_id
_entity_poly.type
_entity_poly.pdbx_seq_one_letter_code
_entity_poly.pdbx_strand_id
1 'polypeptide(L)'
;MPPHTFEASLTAFILVRTTRSWLDLTPRQRFEVLRTEIRPAIEAKGVAVRSRFYDTEFYSARVSDIWVWEAPDHNSFQQVIEALRETRFWDDYFEVVDVLVGVENAYAINYGQDAIATLGA
;
A
#
# COMPACT_ATOMS: atom_id res chain seq x y z
N MET A 1 -18.02 17.76 -15.69
CA MET A 1 -18.28 16.76 -14.64
C MET A 1 -17.65 17.25 -13.36
N PRO A 2 -18.32 17.18 -12.19
CA PRO A 2 -17.62 17.36 -10.93
C PRO A 2 -16.56 16.25 -10.80
N PRO A 3 -15.42 16.50 -10.14
CA PRO A 3 -14.47 15.44 -9.84
C PRO A 3 -15.19 14.35 -9.05
N HIS A 4 -15.08 13.10 -9.49
CA HIS A 4 -15.47 11.98 -8.66
C HIS A 4 -14.55 12.00 -7.45
N THR A 5 -15.07 12.39 -6.28
CA THR A 5 -14.34 12.28 -5.02
C THR A 5 -14.06 10.80 -4.79
N PHE A 6 -12.79 10.44 -4.67
CA PHE A 6 -12.39 9.08 -4.34
C PHE A 6 -12.82 8.78 -2.91
N GLU A 7 -13.72 7.81 -2.74
CA GLU A 7 -14.16 7.29 -1.45
C GLU A 7 -13.58 5.89 -1.26
N ALA A 8 -12.76 5.73 -0.23
CA ALA A 8 -12.13 4.44 0.07
C ALA A 8 -13.08 3.58 0.90
N SER A 9 -13.36 2.36 0.45
CA SER A 9 -14.10 1.38 1.23
C SER A 9 -13.19 0.54 2.13
N LEU A 10 -11.89 0.51 1.85
CA LEU A 10 -10.90 -0.17 2.67
C LEU A 10 -9.55 0.53 2.66
N THR A 11 -8.78 0.29 3.71
CA THR A 11 -7.38 0.67 3.84
C THR A 11 -6.55 -0.56 4.17
N ALA A 12 -5.53 -0.81 3.37
CA ALA A 12 -4.57 -1.90 3.58
C ALA A 12 -3.21 -1.34 4.01
N PHE A 13 -2.57 -2.04 4.92
CA PHE A 13 -1.23 -1.76 5.42
C PHE A 13 -0.35 -2.96 5.05
N ILE A 14 0.46 -2.80 4.00
CA ILE A 14 1.43 -3.81 3.59
C ILE A 14 2.72 -3.53 4.36
N LEU A 15 3.07 -4.43 5.25
CA LEU A 15 4.27 -4.34 6.08
C LEU A 15 5.38 -5.12 5.38
N VAL A 16 6.47 -4.43 5.04
CA VAL A 16 7.57 -5.04 4.27
C VAL A 16 8.91 -4.88 4.95
N ARG A 17 9.81 -5.79 4.62
CA ARG A 17 11.22 -5.73 4.99
C ARG A 17 12.08 -5.80 3.75
N THR A 18 12.94 -4.81 3.56
CA THR A 18 13.92 -4.80 2.47
C THR A 18 14.88 -5.97 2.58
N THR A 19 15.15 -6.61 1.45
CA THR A 19 16.12 -7.70 1.36
C THR A 19 17.50 -7.17 1.00
N ARG A 20 18.49 -8.07 0.97
CA ARG A 20 19.83 -7.70 0.53
C ARG A 20 19.88 -7.28 -0.94
N SER A 21 19.08 -7.89 -1.82
CA SER A 21 19.08 -7.56 -3.25
C SER A 21 18.61 -6.12 -3.50
N TRP A 22 17.67 -5.62 -2.69
CA TRP A 22 17.27 -4.21 -2.71
C TRP A 22 18.36 -3.29 -2.17
N LEU A 23 18.99 -3.68 -1.06
CA LEU A 23 20.00 -2.85 -0.40
C LEU A 23 21.31 -2.76 -1.20
N ASP A 24 21.64 -3.78 -1.99
CA ASP A 24 22.79 -3.76 -2.90
C ASP A 24 22.61 -2.80 -4.09
N LEU A 25 21.36 -2.40 -4.40
CA LEU A 25 21.10 -1.34 -5.37
C LEU A 25 21.51 0.03 -4.82
N THR A 26 22.10 0.85 -5.70
CA THR A 26 22.25 2.28 -5.43
C THR A 26 20.88 2.96 -5.37
N PRO A 27 20.74 4.11 -4.66
CA PRO A 27 19.47 4.85 -4.62
C PRO A 27 18.89 5.13 -6.01
N ARG A 28 19.74 5.51 -6.98
CA ARG A 28 19.32 5.74 -8.37
C ARG A 28 18.70 4.50 -9.01
N GLN A 29 19.26 3.31 -8.77
CA GLN A 29 18.71 2.06 -9.29
C GLN A 29 17.37 1.70 -8.63
N ARG A 30 17.22 1.95 -7.31
CA ARG A 30 15.95 1.74 -6.60
C ARG A 30 14.82 2.58 -7.20
N PHE A 31 15.06 3.87 -7.42
CA PHE A 31 14.08 4.76 -8.07
C PHE A 31 13.80 4.35 -9.52
N GLU A 32 14.81 3.86 -10.24
CA GLU A 32 14.62 3.35 -11.59
C GLU A 32 13.70 2.12 -11.61
N VAL A 33 13.92 1.15 -10.72
CA VAL A 33 13.04 -0.03 -10.54
C VAL A 33 11.62 0.41 -10.21
N LEU A 34 11.43 1.33 -9.26
CA LEU A 34 10.10 1.86 -8.95
C LEU A 34 9.44 2.49 -10.17
N ARG A 35 10.22 3.19 -11.00
CA ARG A 35 9.73 3.94 -12.16
C ARG A 35 9.39 3.06 -13.35
N THR A 36 10.12 1.97 -13.58
CA THR A 36 10.02 1.16 -14.81
C THR A 36 9.40 -0.21 -14.60
N GLU A 37 9.41 -0.73 -13.38
CA GLU A 37 8.94 -2.07 -13.07
C GLU A 37 7.68 -1.99 -12.19
N ILE A 38 7.82 -1.45 -10.97
CA ILE A 38 6.79 -1.57 -9.93
C ILE A 38 5.58 -0.67 -10.21
N ARG A 39 5.76 0.64 -10.36
CA ARG A 39 4.64 1.56 -10.57
C ARG A 39 3.87 1.24 -11.86
N PRO A 40 4.51 1.00 -13.02
CA PRO A 40 3.79 0.66 -14.24
C PRO A 40 2.96 -0.63 -14.13
N ALA A 41 3.45 -1.66 -13.42
CA ALA A 41 2.69 -2.89 -13.23
C ALA A 41 1.36 -2.66 -12.49
N ILE A 42 1.36 -1.76 -11.51
CA ILE A 42 0.16 -1.38 -10.75
C ILE A 42 -0.75 -0.51 -11.61
N GLU A 43 -0.21 0.52 -12.27
CA GLU A 43 -0.98 1.41 -13.16
C GLU A 43 -1.66 0.64 -14.30
N ALA A 44 -1.00 -0.40 -14.84
CA ALA A 44 -1.53 -1.25 -15.90
C ALA A 44 -2.79 -2.03 -15.51
N LYS A 45 -3.06 -2.22 -14.21
CA LYS A 45 -4.31 -2.83 -13.74
C LYS A 45 -5.53 -1.92 -13.93
N GLY A 46 -5.32 -0.62 -14.13
CA GLY A 46 -6.40 0.34 -14.37
C GLY A 46 -7.35 0.53 -13.18
N VAL A 47 -6.90 0.19 -11.96
CA VAL A 47 -7.71 0.32 -10.74
C VAL A 47 -7.50 1.68 -10.09
N ALA A 48 -8.57 2.28 -9.59
CA ALA A 48 -8.49 3.53 -8.85
C ALA A 48 -8.05 3.22 -7.41
N VAL A 49 -6.80 3.53 -7.07
CA VAL A 49 -6.24 3.36 -5.73
C VAL A 49 -5.39 4.56 -5.34
N ARG A 50 -5.24 4.82 -4.05
CA ARG A 50 -4.26 5.77 -3.50
C ARG A 50 -3.27 5.03 -2.64
N SER A 51 -2.04 5.52 -2.56
CA SER A 51 -1.06 4.95 -1.63
C SER A 51 -0.12 5.97 -1.03
N ARG A 52 0.42 5.63 0.13
CA ARG A 52 1.40 6.40 0.89
C ARG A 52 2.43 5.43 1.44
N PHE A 53 3.71 5.71 1.22
CA PHE A 53 4.83 4.85 1.64
C PHE A 53 5.54 5.49 2.83
N TYR A 54 5.78 4.72 3.88
CA TYR A 54 6.36 5.20 5.13
C TYR A 54 7.59 4.38 5.49
N ASP A 55 8.73 5.04 5.63
CA ASP A 55 9.96 4.43 6.15
C ASP A 55 9.80 4.22 7.66
N THR A 56 10.11 3.01 8.14
CA THR A 56 9.97 2.60 9.55
C THR A 56 11.22 1.96 10.15
N GLU A 57 12.20 1.67 9.31
CA GLU A 57 13.47 0.97 9.59
C GLU A 57 14.29 1.55 10.75
N PHE A 58 14.15 2.85 11.05
CA PHE A 58 14.82 3.50 12.16
C PHE A 58 14.10 3.32 13.52
N TYR A 59 12.82 2.90 13.52
CA TYR A 59 12.01 2.68 14.73
C TYR A 59 11.62 1.22 14.96
N SER A 60 11.73 0.36 13.95
CA SER A 60 11.36 -1.05 14.02
C SER A 60 12.43 -1.93 13.37
N ALA A 61 12.84 -2.98 14.09
CA ALA A 61 13.69 -4.03 13.52
C ALA A 61 12.88 -5.12 12.78
N ARG A 62 11.54 -5.12 12.91
CA ARG A 62 10.67 -6.14 12.31
C ARG A 62 10.43 -5.89 10.82
N VAL A 63 10.20 -4.63 10.45
CA VAL A 63 9.83 -4.17 9.11
C VAL A 63 10.65 -2.94 8.78
N SER A 64 11.01 -2.77 7.51
CA SER A 64 11.67 -1.54 7.05
C SER A 64 10.66 -0.50 6.66
N ASP A 65 9.51 -0.90 6.09
CA ASP A 65 8.54 0.05 5.52
C ASP A 65 7.10 -0.40 5.72
N ILE A 66 6.20 0.58 5.69
CA ILE A 66 4.75 0.36 5.61
C ILE A 66 4.24 1.04 4.34
N TRP A 67 3.66 0.26 3.43
CA TRP A 67 2.97 0.78 2.26
C TRP A 67 1.46 0.75 2.50
N VAL A 68 0.89 1.93 2.74
CA VAL A 68 -0.54 2.11 2.95
C VAL A 68 -1.24 2.26 1.61
N TRP A 69 -2.32 1.53 1.41
CA TRP A 69 -3.16 1.56 0.23
C TRP A 69 -4.61 1.84 0.62
N GLU A 70 -5.26 2.72 -0.13
CA GLU A 70 -6.70 2.94 -0.04
C GLU A 70 -7.34 2.51 -1.36
N ALA A 71 -8.43 1.74 -1.26
CA ALA A 71 -9.13 1.20 -2.42
C ALA A 71 -10.65 1.35 -2.26
N PRO A 72 -11.39 1.55 -3.37
CA PRO A 72 -12.84 1.69 -3.35
C PRO A 72 -13.56 0.36 -3.11
N ASP A 73 -12.88 -0.77 -3.32
CA ASP A 73 -13.41 -2.11 -3.12
C ASP A 73 -12.29 -3.16 -2.98
N HIS A 74 -12.70 -4.38 -2.63
CA HIS A 74 -11.80 -5.52 -2.46
C HIS A 74 -11.07 -5.92 -3.75
N ASN A 75 -11.73 -5.82 -4.91
CA ASN A 75 -11.15 -6.23 -6.18
C ASN A 75 -10.02 -5.29 -6.60
N SER A 76 -10.21 -3.98 -6.41
CA SER A 76 -9.21 -2.96 -6.69
C SER A 76 -7.94 -3.20 -5.88
N PHE A 77 -8.06 -3.50 -4.59
CA PHE A 77 -6.91 -3.87 -3.76
C PHE A 77 -6.28 -5.21 -4.17
N GLN A 78 -7.09 -6.23 -4.47
CA GLN A 78 -6.59 -7.51 -4.98
C GLN A 78 -5.71 -7.31 -6.21
N GLN A 79 -6.11 -6.47 -7.17
CA GLN A 79 -5.32 -6.21 -8.37
C GLN A 79 -3.98 -5.54 -8.07
N VAL A 80 -3.88 -4.71 -7.03
CA VAL A 80 -2.59 -4.16 -6.57
C VAL A 80 -1.67 -5.30 -6.11
N ILE A 81 -2.18 -6.23 -5.30
CA ILE A 81 -1.39 -7.39 -4.85
C ILE A 81 -0.96 -8.25 -6.04
N GLU A 82 -1.87 -8.57 -6.97
CA GLU A 82 -1.52 -9.30 -8.19
C GLU A 82 -0.44 -8.58 -9.00
N ALA A 83 -0.53 -7.26 -9.15
CA ALA A 83 0.50 -6.48 -9.86
C ALA A 83 1.86 -6.55 -9.16
N LEU A 84 1.90 -6.41 -7.83
CA LEU A 84 3.14 -6.47 -7.06
C LEU A 84 3.80 -7.85 -7.16
N ARG A 85 3.01 -8.93 -7.10
CA ARG A 85 3.47 -10.33 -7.22
C ARG A 85 4.12 -10.66 -8.56
N GLU A 86 3.76 -9.92 -9.61
CA GLU A 86 4.35 -10.07 -10.95
C GLU A 86 5.64 -9.23 -11.14
N THR A 87 6.12 -8.57 -10.09
CA THR A 87 7.37 -7.81 -10.11
C THR A 87 8.34 -8.35 -9.07
N ARG A 88 9.61 -7.97 -9.18
CA ARG A 88 10.63 -8.29 -8.17
C ARG A 88 10.43 -7.54 -6.87
N PHE A 89 9.41 -6.67 -6.76
CA PHE A 89 8.99 -6.18 -5.45
C PHE A 89 8.72 -7.35 -4.51
N TRP A 90 7.95 -8.35 -4.98
CA TRP A 90 7.52 -9.47 -4.18
C TRP A 90 8.61 -10.56 -4.11
N ASP A 91 9.03 -10.91 -2.89
CA ASP A 91 9.98 -11.98 -2.55
C ASP A 91 11.43 -11.84 -3.11
N ASP A 92 11.75 -10.83 -3.94
CA ASP A 92 13.14 -10.47 -4.27
C ASP A 92 13.58 -9.22 -3.50
N TYR A 93 13.03 -8.05 -3.79
CA TYR A 93 13.45 -6.78 -3.18
C TYR A 93 12.87 -6.55 -1.79
N PHE A 94 11.64 -7.01 -1.57
CA PHE A 94 10.94 -6.89 -0.30
C PHE A 94 10.36 -8.24 0.08
N GLU A 95 10.56 -8.59 1.34
CA GLU A 95 9.78 -9.63 2.01
C GLU A 95 8.49 -8.99 2.51
N VAL A 96 7.35 -9.54 2.11
CA VAL A 96 6.04 -9.12 2.65
C VAL A 96 5.83 -9.82 3.99
N VAL A 97 5.99 -9.06 5.07
CA VAL A 97 5.91 -9.57 6.45
C VAL A 97 4.46 -9.73 6.90
N ASP A 98 3.58 -8.81 6.51
CA ASP A 98 2.17 -8.84 6.88
C ASP A 98 1.32 -8.00 5.92
N VAL A 99 0.03 -8.30 5.83
CA VAL A 99 -0.97 -7.49 5.14
C VAL A 99 -2.17 -7.34 6.04
N LEU A 100 -2.32 -6.15 6.62
CA LEU A 100 -3.45 -5.83 7.50
C LEU A 100 -4.46 -5.01 6.70
N VAL A 101 -5.71 -5.46 6.64
CA VAL A 101 -6.79 -4.74 5.93
C VAL A 101 -7.86 -4.32 6.93
N GLY A 102 -8.24 -3.05 6.88
CA GLY A 102 -9.28 -2.47 7.72
C GLY A 102 -10.26 -1.63 6.91
N VAL A 103 -11.41 -1.36 7.51
CA VAL A 103 -12.40 -0.42 7.00
C VAL A 103 -12.47 0.73 8.00
N GLU A 104 -12.17 1.95 7.54
CA GLU A 104 -12.18 3.13 8.40
C GLU A 104 -13.56 3.33 9.04
N ASN A 105 -13.59 3.51 10.36
CA ASN A 105 -14.80 3.77 11.14
C ASN A 105 -15.94 2.73 11.03
N ALA A 106 -15.65 1.50 10.55
CA ALA A 106 -16.67 0.47 10.37
C ALA A 106 -17.50 0.17 11.62
N TYR A 107 -16.89 0.22 12.81
CA TYR A 107 -17.61 0.03 14.06
C TYR A 107 -18.66 1.14 14.28
N ALA A 108 -18.27 2.41 14.14
CA ALA A 108 -19.20 3.53 14.27
C ALA A 108 -20.33 3.45 13.24
N ILE A 109 -20.00 3.16 11.98
CA ILE A 109 -20.98 2.97 10.88
C ILE A 109 -21.99 1.87 11.23
N ASN A 110 -21.52 0.71 11.68
CA ASN A 110 -22.38 -0.44 12.01
C ASN A 110 -23.41 -0.11 13.11
N TYR A 111 -23.07 0.78 14.04
CA TYR A 111 -23.96 1.19 15.13
C TYR A 111 -24.63 2.55 14.89
N GLY A 112 -24.47 3.14 13.70
CA GLY A 112 -25.03 4.47 13.37
C GLY A 112 -24.54 5.58 14.30
N GLN A 113 -23.30 5.49 14.78
CA GLN A 113 -22.67 6.46 15.67
C GLN A 113 -21.66 7.32 14.93
N ASP A 114 -21.31 8.46 15.52
CA ASP A 114 -20.23 9.31 15.03
C ASP A 114 -18.86 8.60 15.17
N ALA A 115 -17.96 8.88 14.23
CA ALA A 115 -16.59 8.36 14.20
C ALA A 115 -15.68 9.06 15.24
N ILE A 116 -16.02 8.97 16.52
CA ILE A 116 -15.37 9.72 17.62
C ILE A 116 -13.86 9.42 17.79
N ALA A 117 -13.37 8.33 17.22
CA ALA A 117 -11.95 7.96 17.25
C ALA A 117 -11.13 8.64 16.13
N THR A 118 -11.78 9.18 15.09
CA THR A 118 -11.10 9.93 14.04
C THR A 118 -11.01 11.40 14.44
N LEU A 119 -9.78 11.91 14.55
CA LEU A 119 -9.51 13.30 14.92
C LEU A 119 -8.88 14.04 13.73
N GLY A 120 -9.44 15.17 13.34
CA GLY A 120 -8.85 16.05 12.31
C GLY A 120 -8.94 15.55 10.87
N ALA A 121 -10.00 14.78 10.54
CA ALA A 121 -10.32 14.36 9.17
C ALA A 121 -10.56 15.54 8.22
#